data_AF-A0A8T2UHU3-F1
#
_entry.id   AF-A0A8T2UHU3-F1
#
_cell.length_a   1.000
_cell.length_b   1.000
_cell.length_c   1.000
_cell.angle_alpha   90.00
_cell.angle_beta   90.00
_cell.angle_gamma   90.00
#
_symmetry.space_group_name_H-M   'P 1'
#
loop_
_entity.id
_entity.type
_entity.pdbx_description
1 polymer ?
#
loop_
_entity_poly.entity_id
_entity_poly.type
_entity_poly.pdbx_seq_one_letter_code
_entity_poly.pdbx_strand_id
1 'polypeptide(L)'
;MASLTRAAAPSTAVASTMRTLRGVIFDMDGTLTVPVIDFAKMYREVLGPNHPRIVAGSPIDILHEIQEWPTDKQRVAYQVITRHEQEAHERLQIMPGRSRSLLAICLEASCFLLFSTNSIYQKNIHSQTLILLLFSQLSNENR
;
A
#
# COMPACT_ATOMS: atom_id res chain seq x y z
N MET A 1 15.97 -3.44 -70.01
CA MET A 1 16.08 -3.05 -68.58
C MET A 1 14.78 -2.38 -68.16
N ALA A 2 13.78 -3.14 -67.72
CA ALA A 2 12.56 -2.60 -67.12
C ALA A 2 12.65 -2.83 -65.60
N SER A 3 12.81 -1.75 -64.84
CA SER A 3 12.90 -1.80 -63.38
C SER A 3 11.49 -1.64 -62.80
N LEU A 4 10.96 -2.71 -62.21
CA LEU A 4 9.72 -2.70 -61.45
C LEU A 4 9.99 -2.12 -60.06
N THR A 5 9.60 -0.87 -59.82
CA THR A 5 9.53 -0.31 -58.47
C THR A 5 8.28 -0.82 -57.77
N ARG A 6 8.46 -1.70 -56.78
CA ARG A 6 7.40 -2.20 -55.89
C ARG A 6 7.02 -1.10 -54.90
N ALA A 7 5.81 -0.56 -55.03
CA ALA A 7 5.25 0.34 -54.01
C ALA A 7 5.05 -0.44 -52.71
N ALA A 8 5.67 0.02 -51.62
CA ALA A 8 5.42 -0.48 -50.29
C ALA A 8 4.04 -0.02 -49.82
N ALA A 9 3.18 -0.97 -49.43
CA ALA A 9 1.90 -0.66 -48.80
C ALA A 9 2.13 0.03 -47.44
N PRO A 10 1.32 1.02 -47.05
CA PRO A 10 1.42 1.62 -45.73
C PRO A 10 1.08 0.56 -44.68
N SER A 11 2.04 0.23 -43.82
CA SER A 11 1.79 -0.51 -42.59
C SER A 11 0.86 0.32 -41.73
N THR A 12 -0.38 -0.14 -41.58
CA THR A 12 -1.35 0.42 -40.64
C THR A 12 -0.83 0.23 -39.23
N ALA A 13 -0.07 1.21 -38.75
CA ALA A 13 0.22 1.36 -37.33
C ALA A 13 -1.13 1.56 -36.63
N VAL A 14 -1.56 0.57 -35.86
CA VAL A 14 -2.67 0.73 -34.93
C VAL A 14 -2.24 1.83 -33.96
N ALA A 15 -2.77 3.04 -34.14
CA ALA A 15 -2.57 4.12 -33.20
C ALA A 15 -3.10 3.64 -31.84
N SER A 16 -2.21 3.28 -30.93
CA SER A 16 -2.59 3.00 -29.56
C SER A 16 -3.09 4.31 -28.97
N THR A 17 -4.40 4.46 -28.88
CA THR A 17 -5.01 5.61 -28.22
C THR A 17 -4.52 5.61 -26.77
N MET A 18 -3.54 6.46 -26.45
CA MET A 18 -3.03 6.58 -25.09
C MET A 18 -4.19 7.04 -24.21
N ARG A 19 -4.60 6.18 -23.26
CA ARG A 19 -5.64 6.53 -22.31
C ARG A 19 -5.08 7.55 -21.33
N THR A 20 -5.79 8.64 -21.11
CA THR A 20 -5.44 9.62 -20.09
C THR A 20 -5.69 9.05 -18.70
N LEU A 21 -4.64 8.93 -17.88
CA LEU A 21 -4.76 8.59 -16.46
C LEU A 21 -5.31 9.80 -15.70
N ARG A 22 -6.48 9.65 -15.06
CA ARG A 22 -7.11 10.73 -14.29
C ARG A 22 -6.75 10.69 -12.81
N GLY A 23 -6.40 9.52 -12.29
CA GLY A 23 -5.93 9.34 -10.94
C GLY A 23 -5.51 7.90 -10.63
N VAL A 24 -4.88 7.73 -9.48
CA VAL A 24 -4.36 6.46 -8.96
C VAL A 24 -4.74 6.31 -7.50
N ILE A 25 -5.21 5.14 -7.12
CA ILE A 25 -5.38 4.73 -5.73
C ILE A 25 -4.26 3.76 -5.41
N PHE A 26 -3.45 4.10 -4.42
CA PHE A 26 -2.41 3.24 -3.93
C PHE A 26 -2.84 2.56 -2.64
N ASP A 27 -2.68 1.25 -2.59
CA ASP A 27 -2.57 0.54 -1.32
C ASP A 27 -1.24 0.93 -0.64
N MET A 28 -1.18 0.82 0.69
CA MET A 28 -0.01 1.18 1.46
C MET A 28 0.89 -0.03 1.74
N ASP A 29 0.55 -0.82 2.75
CA ASP A 29 1.45 -1.82 3.32
C ASP A 29 1.64 -3.00 2.36
N GLY A 30 2.89 -3.23 1.94
CA GLY A 30 3.21 -4.24 0.93
C GLY A 30 3.11 -3.74 -0.52
N THR A 31 2.60 -2.52 -0.73
CA THR A 31 2.51 -1.87 -2.05
C THR A 31 3.40 -0.63 -2.13
N LEU A 32 3.03 0.45 -1.44
CA LEU A 32 3.82 1.69 -1.37
C LEU A 32 4.81 1.72 -0.22
N THR A 33 4.51 1.03 0.86
CA THR A 33 5.33 1.01 2.07
C THR A 33 5.81 -0.41 2.35
N VAL A 34 7.02 -0.52 2.90
CA VAL A 34 7.50 -1.79 3.42
C VAL A 34 6.58 -2.22 4.56
N PRO A 35 6.06 -3.47 4.57
CA PRO A 35 5.25 -3.95 5.67
C PRO A 35 6.12 -4.07 6.93
N VAL A 36 5.81 -3.26 7.95
CA VAL A 36 6.61 -3.15 9.18
C VAL A 36 5.86 -3.61 10.44
N ILE A 37 4.56 -3.91 10.33
CA ILE A 37 3.77 -4.48 11.42
C ILE A 37 4.19 -5.94 11.65
N ASP A 38 4.58 -6.29 12.87
CA ASP A 38 4.74 -7.69 13.29
C ASP A 38 3.37 -8.29 13.62
N PHE A 39 2.67 -8.73 12.58
CA PHE A 39 1.35 -9.35 12.70
C PHE A 39 1.37 -10.59 13.61
N ALA A 40 2.45 -11.37 13.60
CA ALA A 40 2.56 -12.56 14.44
C ALA A 40 2.61 -12.20 15.93
N LYS A 41 3.37 -11.18 16.31
CA LYS A 41 3.39 -10.65 17.68
C LYS A 41 2.03 -10.07 18.07
N MET A 42 1.43 -9.26 17.19
CA MET A 42 0.12 -8.67 17.42
C MET A 42 -0.97 -9.73 17.65
N TYR A 43 -1.05 -10.76 16.80
CA TYR A 43 -2.05 -11.83 16.94
C TYR A 43 -1.87 -12.60 18.25
N ARG A 44 -0.63 -12.92 18.65
CA ARG A 44 -0.37 -13.61 19.92
C ARG A 44 -0.78 -12.77 21.13
N GLU A 45 -0.60 -11.45 21.05
CA GLU A 45 -0.96 -10.55 22.15
C GLU A 45 -2.47 -10.32 22.25
N VAL A 46 -3.17 -10.25 21.11
CA VAL A 46 -4.62 -10.06 21.08
C VAL A 46 -5.38 -11.37 21.36
N LEU A 47 -5.06 -12.45 20.63
CA LEU A 47 -5.81 -13.72 20.64
C LEU A 47 -5.23 -14.76 21.62
N GLY A 48 -4.02 -14.53 22.12
CA GLY A 48 -3.26 -15.50 22.91
C GLY A 48 -2.44 -16.47 22.04
N PRO A 49 -1.32 -17.01 22.56
CA PRO A 49 -0.38 -17.84 21.77
C PRO A 49 -0.97 -19.19 21.34
N ASN A 50 -2.00 -19.67 22.03
CA ASN A 50 -2.62 -20.97 21.79
C ASN A 50 -3.84 -20.89 20.86
N HIS A 51 -4.08 -19.73 20.22
CA HIS A 51 -5.19 -19.60 19.28
C HIS A 51 -5.05 -20.61 18.13
N PRO A 52 -6.11 -21.37 17.78
CA PRO A 52 -6.01 -22.47 16.80
C PRO A 52 -5.39 -22.06 15.47
N ARG A 53 -5.75 -20.88 14.94
CA ARG A 53 -5.18 -20.37 13.68
C ARG A 53 -3.71 -19.98 13.79
N ILE A 54 -3.26 -19.50 14.95
CA ILE A 54 -1.85 -19.15 15.19
C ILE A 54 -1.02 -20.43 15.20
N VAL A 55 -1.48 -21.45 15.94
CA VAL A 55 -0.82 -22.76 16.02
C VAL A 55 -0.78 -23.45 14.65
N ALA A 56 -1.87 -23.35 13.88
CA ALA A 56 -1.95 -23.90 12.54
C ALA A 56 -1.24 -23.06 11.46
N GLY A 57 -0.70 -21.89 11.79
CA GLY A 57 -0.10 -20.97 10.81
C GLY A 57 -1.07 -20.51 9.71
N SER A 58 -2.37 -20.51 10.00
CA SER A 58 -3.41 -20.13 9.04
C SER A 58 -3.60 -18.62 9.00
N PRO A 59 -4.03 -18.04 7.86
CA PRO A 59 -4.38 -16.62 7.78
C PRO A 59 -5.43 -16.22 8.84
N ILE A 60 -5.24 -15.03 9.42
CA ILE A 60 -6.09 -14.47 10.46
C ILE A 60 -6.52 -13.07 10.04
N ASP A 61 -7.82 -12.86 9.91
CA ASP A 61 -8.40 -11.51 9.90
C ASP A 61 -8.71 -11.13 11.35
N ILE A 62 -7.79 -10.41 11.99
CA ILE A 62 -7.89 -10.09 13.41
C ILE A 62 -9.12 -9.23 13.73
N LEU A 63 -9.53 -8.35 12.82
CA LEU A 63 -10.68 -7.47 13.04
C LEU A 63 -11.97 -8.27 13.01
N HIS A 64 -12.06 -9.24 12.09
CA HIS A 64 -13.18 -10.15 12.05
C HIS A 64 -13.22 -11.07 13.28
N GLU A 65 -12.08 -11.62 13.72
CA GLU A 65 -11.99 -12.49 14.90
C GLU A 65 -12.46 -11.81 16.20
N ILE A 66 -12.19 -10.50 16.36
CA ILE A 66 -12.59 -9.75 17.56
C ILE A 66 -13.97 -9.08 17.43
N GLN A 67 -14.60 -9.10 16.25
CA GLN A 67 -15.83 -8.34 15.96
C GLN A 67 -16.99 -8.70 16.90
N GLU A 68 -17.08 -9.96 17.32
CA GLU A 68 -18.17 -10.48 18.16
C GLU A 68 -17.77 -10.58 19.64
N TRP A 69 -16.59 -10.06 20.03
CA TRP A 69 -16.17 -10.08 21.43
C TRP A 69 -16.99 -9.09 22.27
N PRO A 70 -17.07 -9.28 23.61
CA PRO A 70 -17.61 -8.26 24.50
C PRO A 70 -16.90 -6.91 24.34
N THR A 71 -17.64 -5.80 24.39
CA THR A 71 -17.14 -4.43 24.13
C THR A 71 -15.88 -4.08 24.91
N ASP A 72 -15.79 -4.46 26.19
CA ASP A 72 -14.60 -4.20 27.01
C ASP A 72 -13.36 -4.94 26.50
N LYS A 73 -13.54 -6.18 26.02
CA LYS A 73 -12.46 -6.97 25.43
C LYS A 73 -12.07 -6.44 24.06
N GLN A 74 -13.05 -6.03 23.24
CA GLN A 74 -12.76 -5.37 21.96
C GLN A 74 -11.93 -4.10 22.18
N ARG A 75 -12.30 -3.26 23.15
CA ARG A 75 -11.57 -2.03 23.46
C ARG A 75 -10.11 -2.32 23.79
N VAL A 76 -9.84 -3.34 24.62
CA VAL A 76 -8.46 -3.76 24.94
C VAL A 76 -7.73 -4.28 23.70
N ALA A 77 -8.39 -5.10 22.86
CA ALA A 77 -7.82 -5.60 21.61
C ALA A 77 -7.45 -4.46 20.65
N TYR A 78 -8.35 -3.48 20.46
CA TYR A 78 -8.10 -2.29 19.64
C TYR A 78 -6.96 -1.43 20.17
N GLN A 79 -6.80 -1.32 21.50
CA GLN A 79 -5.66 -0.63 22.09
C GLN A 79 -4.34 -1.31 21.76
N VAL A 80 -4.29 -2.64 21.83
CA VAL A 80 -3.11 -3.42 21.45
C VAL A 80 -2.81 -3.24 19.96
N ILE A 81 -3.81 -3.38 19.08
CA ILE A 81 -3.67 -3.19 17.62
C ILE A 81 -3.14 -1.78 17.34
N THR A 82 -3.76 -0.76 17.91
CA THR A 82 -3.36 0.65 17.72
C THR A 82 -1.91 0.89 18.14
N ARG A 83 -1.46 0.27 19.25
CA ARG A 83 -0.05 0.38 19.68
C ARG A 83 0.90 -0.23 18.66
N HIS A 84 0.62 -1.44 18.16
CA HIS A 84 1.45 -2.08 17.13
C HIS A 84 1.47 -1.26 15.82
N GLU A 85 0.34 -0.69 15.42
CA GLU A 85 0.26 0.17 14.25
C GLU A 85 1.01 1.49 14.42
N GLN A 86 0.99 2.08 15.62
CA GLN A 86 1.80 3.27 15.93
C GLN A 86 3.30 2.95 15.86
N GLU A 87 3.75 1.86 16.49
CA GLU A 87 5.14 1.41 16.44
C GLU A 87 5.59 1.10 15.00
N ALA A 88 4.67 0.63 14.15
CA ALA A 88 4.91 0.42 12.73
C ALA A 88 5.01 1.74 11.96
N HIS A 89 4.13 2.70 12.26
CA HIS A 89 4.14 4.02 11.62
C HIS A 89 5.48 4.76 11.82
N GLU A 90 6.06 4.67 13.01
CA GLU A 90 7.37 5.28 13.31
C GLU A 90 8.53 4.69 12.48
N ARG A 91 8.36 3.46 11.99
CA ARG A 91 9.35 2.74 11.17
C ARG A 91 8.97 2.70 9.70
N LEU A 92 7.95 3.44 9.29
CA LEU A 92 7.38 3.39 7.95
C LEU A 92 8.42 3.85 6.92
N GLN A 93 8.62 3.03 5.90
CA GLN A 93 9.56 3.26 4.82
C GLN A 93 8.86 3.03 3.49
N ILE A 94 9.27 3.79 2.46
CA ILE A 94 8.77 3.58 1.11
C ILE A 94 9.30 2.25 0.58
N MET A 95 8.40 1.49 -0.05
CA MET A 95 8.73 0.26 -0.75
C MET A 95 9.74 0.56 -1.87
N PRO A 96 10.94 -0.03 -1.82
CA PRO A 96 11.94 0.21 -2.84
C PRO A 96 11.50 -0.30 -4.23
N GLY A 97 12.10 0.24 -5.28
CA GLY A 97 11.89 -0.23 -6.65
C GLY A 97 10.66 0.36 -7.33
N ARG A 98 9.88 -0.51 -8.01
CA ARG A 98 8.87 -0.06 -9.01
C ARG A 98 7.76 0.79 -8.41
N SER A 99 7.30 0.48 -7.19
CA SER A 99 6.26 1.25 -6.50
C SER A 99 6.68 2.70 -6.25
N ARG A 100 7.95 2.91 -5.88
CA ARG A 100 8.54 4.24 -5.71
C ARG A 100 8.56 5.02 -7.02
N SER A 101 9.04 4.41 -8.11
CA SER A 101 9.09 5.08 -9.42
C SER A 101 7.68 5.42 -9.92
N LEU A 102 6.71 4.52 -9.72
CA LEU A 102 5.32 4.78 -10.07
C LEU A 102 4.75 5.94 -9.26
N LEU A 103 4.98 5.98 -7.95
CA LEU A 103 4.56 7.10 -7.10
C LEU A 103 5.18 8.42 -7.58
N ALA A 104 6.48 8.46 -7.88
CA ALA A 104 7.16 9.66 -8.38
C ALA A 104 6.57 10.17 -9.70
N ILE A 105 6.33 9.26 -10.66
CA ILE A 105 5.68 9.63 -11.93
C ILE A 105 4.26 10.15 -11.69
N CYS A 106 3.51 9.52 -10.79
CA CYS A 106 2.14 9.90 -10.47
C CYS A 106 2.08 11.27 -9.76
N LEU A 107 3.11 11.63 -9.00
CA LEU A 107 3.26 12.94 -8.36
C LEU A 107 3.54 14.06 -9.36
N GLU A 108 4.27 13.77 -10.43
CA GLU A 108 4.56 14.72 -11.53
C GLU A 108 3.41 14.80 -12.54
N ALA A 109 2.67 13.70 -12.71
CA ALA A 109 1.47 13.68 -13.53
C ALA A 109 0.38 14.52 -12.85
N SER A 110 -0.32 15.36 -13.61
CA SER A 110 -1.52 16.09 -13.15
C SER A 110 -2.71 15.15 -12.96
N CYS A 111 -2.54 14.08 -12.18
CA CYS A 111 -3.54 13.08 -11.86
C CYS A 111 -3.82 13.06 -10.36
N PHE A 112 -5.04 12.68 -9.98
CA PHE A 112 -5.47 12.65 -8.59
C PHE A 112 -4.87 11.43 -7.86
N LEU A 113 -4.38 11.61 -6.63
CA LEU A 113 -3.78 10.52 -5.84
C LEU A 113 -4.57 10.27 -4.56
N LEU A 114 -4.89 9.01 -4.34
CA LEU A 114 -5.50 8.52 -3.10
C LEU A 114 -4.63 7.41 -2.51
N PHE A 115 -4.61 7.35 -1.20
CA PHE A 115 -3.95 6.29 -0.44
C PHE A 115 -5.01 5.52 0.35
N SER A 116 -4.99 4.20 0.22
CA SER A 116 -5.85 3.27 0.94
C SER A 116 -5.03 2.46 1.92
N THR A 117 -5.53 2.31 3.14
CA THR A 117 -4.87 1.56 4.21
C THR A 117 -5.91 0.85 5.05
N ASN A 118 -5.56 -0.33 5.55
CA ASN A 118 -6.37 -1.05 6.54
C ASN A 118 -6.00 -0.65 7.97
N SER A 119 -4.90 0.08 8.19
CA SER A 119 -4.49 0.52 9.52
C SER A 119 -5.48 1.50 10.14
N ILE A 120 -5.90 1.21 11.37
CA ILE A 120 -6.80 2.07 12.14
C ILE A 120 -6.07 3.38 12.54
N TYR A 121 -4.81 3.26 12.93
CA TYR A 121 -3.94 4.36 13.31
C TYR A 121 -3.70 5.32 12.14
N GLN A 122 -3.32 4.80 10.97
CA GLN A 122 -3.07 5.64 9.80
C GLN A 122 -4.33 6.35 9.29
N LYS A 123 -5.53 5.77 9.47
CA LYS A 123 -6.81 6.45 9.16
C LYS A 123 -7.08 7.66 10.05
N ASN A 124 -6.60 7.63 11.30
CA ASN A 124 -6.75 8.74 12.24
C ASN A 124 -5.66 9.82 12.08
N ILE A 125 -4.57 9.52 11.37
CA ILE A 125 -3.59 10.52 10.97
C ILE A 125 -4.19 11.34 9.83
N HIS A 126 -4.03 12.66 9.89
CA HIS A 126 -4.45 13.53 8.79
C HIS A 126 -3.69 13.13 7.51
N SER A 127 -4.41 12.90 6.41
CA SER A 127 -3.85 12.46 5.13
C SER A 127 -2.67 13.32 4.66
N GLN A 128 -2.66 14.62 4.97
CA GLN A 128 -1.55 15.52 4.68
C GLN A 128 -0.25 15.13 5.40
N THR A 129 -0.30 14.68 6.65
CA THR A 129 0.87 14.27 7.43
C THR A 129 1.53 13.03 6.81
N LEU A 130 0.72 12.06 6.39
CA LEU A 130 1.19 10.82 5.75
C LEU A 130 1.88 11.12 4.40
N ILE A 131 1.25 12.00 3.61
CA ILE A 131 1.78 12.46 2.33
C ILE A 131 3.12 13.16 2.53
N LEU A 132 3.22 14.10 3.48
CA LEU A 132 4.46 14.81 3.79
C LEU A 132 5.59 13.85 4.23
N LEU A 133 5.25 12.81 4.99
CA LEU A 133 6.20 11.80 5.44
C LEU A 133 6.75 11.01 4.24
N LEU A 134 5.89 10.57 3.33
CA LEU A 134 6.29 9.91 2.09
C LEU A 134 7.17 10.84 1.21
N PHE A 135 6.79 12.10 1.04
CA PHE A 135 7.60 13.07 0.29
C PHE A 135 8.98 13.31 0.90
N SER A 136 9.07 13.39 2.22
CA SER A 136 10.34 13.53 2.94
C SER A 136 11.28 12.35 2.68
N GLN A 137 10.74 11.12 2.71
CA GLN A 137 11.49 9.90 2.40
C GLN A 137 11.94 9.87 0.93
N LEU A 138 11.09 10.29 -0.01
CA LEU A 138 11.48 10.40 -1.43
C LEU A 138 12.60 11.41 -1.65
N SER A 139 12.59 12.52 -0.91
CA SER A 139 13.52 13.64 -1.08
C SER A 139 14.90 13.40 -0.45
N ASN A 140 14.95 12.74 0.70
CA ASN A 140 16.20 12.49 1.43
C ASN A 140 17.15 11.53 0.71
N GLU A 141 16.63 10.66 -0.16
CA GLU A 141 17.44 9.61 -0.81
C GLU A 141 17.85 9.96 -2.24
N ASN A 142 17.47 11.15 -2.73
CA ASN A 142 17.98 11.76 -3.95
C ASN A 142 19.19 12.70 -3.67
N ARG A 143 19.76 12.66 -2.44
CA ARG A 143 21.04 13.27 -2.07
C ARG A 143 22.07 12.19 -1.82
#